data_AF-T0H9P3-F1
#
_entry.id   AF-T0H9P3-F1
#
_cell.length_a   1.000
_cell.length_b   1.000
_cell.length_c   1.000
_cell.angle_alpha   90.00
_cell.angle_beta   90.00
_cell.angle_gamma   90.00
#
_symmetry.space_group_name_H-M   'P 1'
#
loop_
_entity.id
_entity.type
_entity.pdbx_description
1 polymer ?
#
loop_
_entity_poly.entity_id
_entity_poly.type
_entity_poly.pdbx_seq_one_letter_code
_entity_poly.pdbx_strand_id
1 'polypeptide(L)'
;MAEENAASILIDETKAADGSSRYPVVTQLTDLIFMLNDGQFNADCADKLKTFAADLEERGIEDGKKVKGKITLTIEVDREHDGVYFFTPDIKLATPREKHGRTIGWVTPENRFTPNKPNQGNLFGTVRDVTPTRTVRDV
;
A
#
# COMPACT_ATOMS: atom_id res chain seq x y z
N MET A 1 -8.86 55.75 27.00
CA MET A 1 -10.05 54.94 27.32
C MET A 1 -10.98 54.99 26.12
N ALA A 2 -11.73 53.89 25.92
CA ALA A 2 -12.64 53.55 24.83
C ALA A 2 -11.99 52.94 23.57
N GLU A 3 -11.80 51.61 23.65
CA GLU A 3 -11.96 50.66 22.54
C GLU A 3 -13.31 50.87 21.84
N GLU A 4 -13.33 50.77 20.51
CA GLU A 4 -14.54 50.39 19.79
C GLU A 4 -14.21 49.28 18.78
N ASN A 5 -14.59 48.07 19.19
CA ASN A 5 -14.76 46.81 18.48
C ASN A 5 -14.60 46.86 16.94
N ALA A 6 -13.46 46.36 16.46
CA ALA A 6 -13.42 45.70 15.16
C ALA A 6 -14.35 44.47 15.26
N ALA A 7 -15.50 44.53 14.60
CA ALA A 7 -16.40 43.41 14.44
C ALA A 7 -15.60 42.23 13.87
N SER A 8 -15.29 41.28 14.74
CA SER A 8 -14.78 39.97 14.37
C SER A 8 -15.78 39.37 13.40
N ILE A 9 -15.37 39.26 12.14
CA ILE A 9 -16.03 38.44 11.14
C ILE A 9 -15.96 37.02 11.69
N LEU A 10 -16.99 36.64 12.45
CA LEU A 10 -17.26 35.26 12.82
C LEU A 10 -17.62 34.56 11.52
N ILE A 11 -16.60 34.05 10.83
CA ILE A 11 -16.78 33.04 9.81
C ILE A 11 -17.48 31.90 10.54
N ASP A 12 -18.77 31.70 10.26
CA ASP A 12 -19.52 30.58 10.79
C ASP A 12 -18.82 29.30 10.26
N GLU A 13 -17.98 28.69 11.09
CA GLU A 13 -17.14 27.54 10.75
C GLU A 13 -17.96 26.32 10.29
N THR A 14 -19.28 26.37 10.42
CA THR A 14 -20.19 25.26 10.12
C THR A 14 -20.74 25.27 8.69
N LYS A 15 -20.71 26.39 7.97
CA LYS A 15 -21.29 26.50 6.61
C LYS A 15 -20.24 26.83 5.55
N ALA A 16 -20.21 26.03 4.48
CA ALA A 16 -19.41 26.31 3.31
C ALA A 16 -20.04 27.47 2.50
N ALA A 17 -19.24 28.10 1.64
CA ALA A 17 -19.68 29.27 0.85
C ALA A 17 -20.81 28.95 -0.15
N ASP A 18 -21.04 27.66 -0.44
CA ASP A 18 -22.10 27.13 -1.30
C ASP A 18 -23.36 26.68 -0.52
N GLY A 19 -23.38 26.85 0.80
CA GLY A 19 -24.50 26.43 1.66
C GLY A 19 -24.47 24.97 2.10
N SER A 20 -23.48 24.19 1.66
CA SER A 20 -23.22 22.84 2.15
C SER A 20 -22.57 22.86 3.54
N SER A 21 -22.62 21.73 4.25
CA SER A 21 -21.96 21.62 5.56
C SER A 21 -20.46 21.56 5.35
N ARG A 22 -19.68 22.41 6.03
CA ARG A 22 -18.22 22.26 6.06
C ARG A 22 -17.87 20.90 6.64
N TYR A 23 -16.77 20.30 6.18
CA TYR A 23 -16.22 19.13 6.83
C TYR A 23 -15.95 19.47 8.30
N PRO A 24 -16.49 18.68 9.25
CA PRO A 24 -16.23 18.93 10.67
C PRO A 24 -14.73 18.84 10.93
N VAL A 25 -14.28 19.54 11.98
CA VAL A 25 -12.89 19.44 12.45
C VAL A 25 -12.53 17.97 12.58
N VAL A 26 -11.41 17.58 11.95
CA VAL A 26 -10.91 16.22 12.05
C VAL A 26 -10.48 15.96 13.48
N THR A 27 -11.25 15.13 14.19
CA THR A 27 -10.96 14.73 15.58
C THR A 27 -10.51 13.29 15.67
N GLN A 28 -10.89 12.47 14.69
CA GLN A 28 -10.61 11.05 14.61
C GLN A 28 -9.99 10.71 13.25
N LEU A 29 -9.30 9.57 13.20
CA LEU A 29 -8.74 9.06 11.94
C LEU A 29 -9.84 8.82 10.89
N THR A 30 -11.04 8.43 11.31
CA THR A 30 -12.20 8.27 10.40
C THR A 30 -12.57 9.58 9.73
N ASP A 31 -12.54 10.69 10.48
CA ASP A 31 -12.82 12.04 9.94
C ASP A 31 -11.75 12.42 8.92
N LEU A 32 -10.47 12.11 9.22
CA LEU A 32 -9.37 12.34 8.28
C LEU A 32 -9.60 11.56 6.99
N ILE A 33 -9.95 10.27 7.07
CA ILE A 33 -10.19 9.42 5.90
C ILE A 33 -11.36 9.94 5.05
N PHE A 34 -12.43 10.44 5.68
CA PHE A 34 -13.53 11.06 4.95
C PHE A 34 -13.19 12.42 4.33
N MET A 35 -12.24 13.14 4.91
CA MET A 35 -11.71 14.38 4.34
C MET A 35 -10.81 14.13 3.12
N LEU A 36 -10.07 13.00 3.08
CA LEU A 36 -9.14 12.70 1.99
C LEU A 36 -9.84 12.65 0.62
N ASN A 37 -9.40 13.52 -0.30
CA ASN A 37 -9.97 13.68 -1.64
C ASN A 37 -11.50 13.83 -1.63
N ASP A 38 -12.04 14.60 -0.68
CA ASP A 38 -13.49 14.82 -0.50
C ASP A 38 -14.30 13.52 -0.28
N GLY A 39 -13.65 12.49 0.27
CA GLY A 39 -14.24 11.18 0.52
C GLY A 39 -14.16 10.23 -0.68
N GLN A 40 -13.68 10.70 -1.84
CA GLN A 40 -13.45 9.87 -3.03
C GLN A 40 -12.46 8.74 -2.73
N PHE A 41 -11.40 9.02 -1.94
CA PHE A 41 -10.43 8.00 -1.56
C PHE A 41 -11.08 6.83 -0.81
N ASN A 42 -12.00 7.14 0.11
CA ASN A 42 -12.72 6.12 0.87
C ASN A 42 -13.67 5.31 -0.03
N ALA A 43 -14.34 5.96 -0.97
CA ALA A 43 -15.18 5.28 -1.97
C ALA A 43 -14.33 4.33 -2.85
N ASP A 44 -13.19 4.81 -3.36
CA ASP A 44 -12.28 4.01 -4.19
C ASP A 44 -11.69 2.81 -3.42
N CYS A 45 -11.50 2.95 -2.10
CA CYS A 45 -11.05 1.85 -1.26
C CYS A 45 -12.09 0.73 -1.13
N ALA A 46 -13.39 1.03 -1.18
CA ALA A 46 -14.45 0.04 -1.02
C ALA A 46 -14.38 -1.05 -2.11
N ASP A 47 -14.23 -0.64 -3.38
CA ASP A 47 -14.11 -1.56 -4.50
C ASP A 47 -12.84 -2.41 -4.41
N LYS A 48 -11.71 -1.77 -4.09
CA LYS A 48 -10.42 -2.46 -3.91
C LYS A 48 -10.47 -3.50 -2.80
N LEU A 49 -11.10 -3.18 -1.67
CA LEU A 49 -11.27 -4.10 -0.54
C LEU A 49 -12.17 -5.29 -0.90
N LYS A 50 -13.24 -5.05 -1.67
CA LYS A 50 -14.12 -6.11 -2.14
C LYS A 50 -13.38 -7.10 -3.04
N THR A 51 -12.62 -6.61 -4.02
CA THR A 51 -11.79 -7.47 -4.88
C THR A 51 -10.75 -8.23 -4.06
N PHE A 52 -10.08 -7.56 -3.13
CA PHE A 52 -9.08 -8.20 -2.28
C PHE A 52 -9.67 -9.32 -1.40
N ALA A 53 -10.88 -9.14 -0.87
CA ALA A 53 -11.56 -10.19 -0.12
C ALA A 53 -11.93 -11.37 -1.03
N ALA A 54 -12.45 -11.12 -2.24
CA ALA A 54 -12.76 -12.16 -3.21
C ALA A 54 -11.51 -12.99 -3.58
N ASP A 55 -10.39 -12.33 -3.86
CA ASP A 55 -9.11 -12.98 -4.19
C ASP A 55 -8.59 -13.88 -3.05
N LEU A 56 -8.79 -13.47 -1.79
CA LEU A 56 -8.39 -14.26 -0.62
C LEU A 56 -9.26 -15.52 -0.46
N GLU A 57 -10.57 -15.39 -0.67
CA GLU A 57 -11.50 -16.51 -0.60
C GLU A 57 -11.26 -17.52 -1.72
N GLU A 58 -11.11 -17.05 -2.96
CA GLU A 58 -10.83 -17.91 -4.12
C GLU A 58 -9.55 -18.73 -3.92
N ARG A 59 -8.45 -18.07 -3.53
CA ARG A 59 -7.18 -18.75 -3.25
C ARG A 59 -7.26 -19.65 -2.03
N GLY A 60 -8.06 -19.28 -1.02
CA GLY A 60 -8.27 -20.09 0.18
C GLY A 60 -8.93 -21.43 -0.15
N ILE A 61 -9.92 -21.40 -1.06
CA ILE A 61 -10.63 -22.58 -1.56
C ILE A 61 -9.72 -23.43 -2.46
N GLU A 62 -8.98 -22.81 -3.39
CA GLU A 62 -8.12 -23.50 -4.35
C GLU A 62 -6.96 -24.26 -3.69
N ASP A 63 -6.24 -23.62 -2.76
CA ASP A 63 -5.05 -24.18 -2.13
C ASP A 63 -5.37 -25.10 -0.93
N GLY A 64 -6.60 -25.03 -0.39
CA GLY A 64 -7.02 -25.74 0.82
C GLY A 64 -6.19 -25.39 2.06
N LYS A 65 -5.49 -24.26 2.05
CA LYS A 65 -4.50 -23.84 3.06
C LYS A 65 -4.78 -22.43 3.57
N LYS A 66 -4.08 -22.05 4.63
CA LYS A 66 -4.12 -20.69 5.18
C LYS A 66 -3.52 -19.68 4.21
N VAL A 67 -4.37 -18.80 3.69
CA VAL A 67 -4.05 -17.71 2.77
C VAL A 67 -3.91 -16.40 3.57
N LYS A 68 -2.85 -15.61 3.33
CA LYS A 68 -2.45 -14.44 4.16
C LYS A 68 -2.39 -13.14 3.38
N GLY A 69 -3.41 -12.29 3.49
CA GLY A 69 -3.40 -10.96 2.87
C GLY A 69 -2.66 -9.90 3.70
N LYS A 70 -2.23 -8.81 3.05
CA LYS A 70 -1.72 -7.61 3.73
C LYS A 70 -2.34 -6.35 3.14
N ILE A 71 -2.85 -5.48 4.02
CA ILE A 71 -3.32 -4.13 3.69
C ILE A 71 -2.29 -3.14 4.23
N THR A 72 -1.91 -2.14 3.45
CA THR A 72 -1.03 -1.04 3.88
C THR A 72 -1.64 0.28 3.44
N LEU A 73 -1.98 1.11 4.42
CA LEU A 73 -2.43 2.49 4.22
C LEU A 73 -1.26 3.41 4.53
N THR A 74 -0.98 4.35 3.64
CA THR A 74 0.03 5.39 3.81
C THR A 74 -0.62 6.72 3.54
N ILE A 75 -0.38 7.71 4.40
CA ILE A 75 -0.84 9.07 4.22
C ILE A 75 0.42 9.92 4.39
N GLU A 76 0.93 10.44 3.28
CA GLU A 76 2.04 11.39 3.31
C GLU A 76 1.49 12.77 3.63
N VAL A 77 2.19 13.51 4.49
CA VAL A 77 1.76 14.82 4.98
C VAL A 77 2.89 15.81 4.77
N ASP A 78 2.64 16.77 3.88
CA ASP A 78 3.57 17.83 3.56
C ASP A 78 3.02 19.16 4.08
N ARG A 79 3.87 19.94 4.75
CA ARG A 79 3.53 21.29 5.20
C ARG A 79 4.24 22.30 4.32
N GLU A 80 3.49 23.19 3.69
CA GLU A 80 4.03 24.30 2.91
C GLU A 80 4.29 25.56 3.74
N HIS A 81 5.02 26.51 3.14
CA HIS A 81 5.52 27.72 3.81
C HIS A 81 4.43 28.66 4.31
N ASP A 82 3.24 28.60 3.73
CA ASP A 82 2.05 29.36 4.12
C ASP A 82 1.23 28.70 5.24
N GLY A 83 1.66 27.53 5.73
CA GLY A 83 0.95 26.78 6.75
C GLY A 83 -0.16 25.88 6.21
N VAL A 84 -0.28 25.73 4.89
CA VAL A 84 -1.14 24.73 4.25
C VAL A 84 -0.52 23.34 4.40
N TYR A 85 -1.37 22.34 4.60
CA TYR A 85 -0.99 20.94 4.66
C TYR A 85 -1.59 20.17 3.48
N PHE A 86 -0.75 19.40 2.80
CA PHE A 86 -1.14 18.49 1.74
C PHE A 86 -1.13 17.06 2.28
N PHE A 87 -2.19 16.32 1.98
CA PHE A 87 -2.33 14.93 2.37
C PHE A 87 -2.39 14.07 1.11
N THR A 88 -1.43 13.17 0.96
CA THR A 88 -1.35 12.26 -0.19
C THR A 88 -1.60 10.83 0.28
N PRO A 89 -2.81 10.29 0.11
CA PRO A 89 -3.13 8.94 0.56
C PRO A 89 -2.82 7.88 -0.51
N ASP A 90 -2.29 6.76 -0.06
CA ASP A 90 -2.04 5.56 -0.87
C ASP A 90 -2.48 4.30 -0.12
N ILE A 91 -3.04 3.34 -0.87
CA ILE A 91 -3.45 2.05 -0.32
C ILE A 91 -2.89 0.91 -1.18
N LYS A 92 -2.13 0.03 -0.54
CA LYS A 92 -1.57 -1.18 -1.16
C LYS A 92 -2.22 -2.41 -0.56
N LEU A 93 -2.88 -3.18 -1.44
CA LEU A 93 -3.46 -4.47 -1.12
C LEU A 93 -2.58 -5.56 -1.74
N ALA A 94 -1.92 -6.35 -0.91
CA ALA A 94 -1.06 -7.44 -1.35
C ALA A 94 -1.75 -8.77 -1.07
N THR A 95 -2.17 -9.44 -2.14
CA THR A 95 -2.62 -10.84 -2.08
C THR A 95 -1.44 -11.76 -1.76
N PRO A 96 -1.71 -12.97 -1.25
CA PRO A 96 -0.68 -13.78 -0.65
C PRO A 96 0.18 -14.36 -1.76
N ARG A 97 1.43 -13.94 -1.81
CA ARG A 97 2.40 -14.50 -2.74
C ARG A 97 2.82 -15.87 -2.22
N GLU A 98 2.84 -16.87 -3.10
CA GLU A 98 3.55 -18.11 -2.80
C GLU A 98 4.94 -17.75 -2.28
N LYS A 99 5.36 -18.38 -1.17
CA LYS A 99 6.72 -18.19 -0.67
C LYS A 99 7.68 -18.80 -1.69
N HIS A 100 8.10 -18.04 -2.68
CA HIS A 100 9.24 -18.40 -3.50
C HIS A 100 10.47 -18.53 -2.60
N GLY A 101 11.26 -19.57 -2.81
CA GLY A 101 12.51 -19.78 -2.08
C GLY A 101 13.38 -18.52 -2.18
N ARG A 102 14.00 -18.13 -1.05
CA ARG A 102 14.93 -17.01 -1.06
C ARG A 102 16.18 -17.40 -1.85
N THR A 103 16.46 -16.69 -2.93
CA THR A 103 17.73 -16.82 -3.65
C THR A 103 18.78 -15.95 -2.97
N ILE A 104 19.88 -16.56 -2.50
CA ILE A 104 21.05 -15.83 -1.99
C ILE A 104 21.92 -15.47 -3.19
N GLY A 105 22.23 -14.19 -3.34
CA GLY A 105 23.13 -13.68 -4.37
C GLY A 105 24.26 -12.85 -3.74
N TRP A 106 25.47 -13.02 -4.25
CA TRP A 106 26.64 -12.23 -3.88
C TRP A 106 26.99 -11.25 -5.00
N VAL A 107 27.66 -10.17 -4.64
CA VAL A 107 28.12 -9.14 -5.59
C VAL A 107 29.52 -9.47 -6.07
N THR A 108 29.74 -9.48 -7.38
CA THR A 108 31.06 -9.62 -8.00
C THR A 108 31.78 -8.26 -8.07
N PRO A 109 33.11 -8.21 -8.22
CA PRO A 109 33.85 -6.96 -8.44
C PRO A 109 33.35 -6.12 -9.63
N GLU A 110 32.73 -6.74 -10.62
CA GLU A 110 32.10 -6.08 -11.79
C GLU A 110 30.66 -5.57 -11.53
N ASN A 111 30.20 -5.49 -10.27
CA ASN A 111 28.84 -5.11 -9.90
C ASN A 111 27.73 -5.99 -10.51
N ARG A 112 28.01 -7.28 -10.70
CA ARG A 112 27.02 -8.29 -11.12
C ARG A 112 26.63 -9.16 -9.94
N PHE A 113 25.45 -9.78 -10.02
CA PHE A 113 24.99 -10.74 -9.01
C PHE A 113 25.36 -12.18 -9.43
N THR A 114 25.85 -12.97 -8.48
CA THR A 114 26.19 -14.38 -8.67
C THR A 114 25.59 -15.23 -7.56
N PRO A 115 25.10 -16.45 -7.84
CA PRO A 115 24.67 -17.40 -6.81
C PRO A 115 25.85 -18.12 -6.13
N ASN A 116 27.10 -17.74 -6.44
CA ASN A 116 28.29 -18.35 -5.88
C ASN A 116 28.97 -17.39 -4.89
N LYS A 117 29.38 -17.92 -3.72
CA LYS A 117 30.07 -17.11 -2.71
C LYS A 117 31.46 -16.68 -3.20
N PRO A 118 31.83 -15.38 -3.11
CA PRO A 118 33.16 -14.90 -3.41
C PRO A 118 34.19 -15.59 -2.51
N ASN A 119 35.30 -16.07 -3.08
CA ASN A 119 36.40 -16.75 -2.40
C ASN A 119 36.10 -18.15 -1.84
N GLN A 120 34.92 -18.73 -2.14
CA GLN A 120 34.64 -20.13 -1.89
C GLN A 120 34.65 -20.85 -3.25
N GLY A 121 35.58 -21.80 -3.43
CA GLY A 121 35.53 -22.71 -4.59
C GLY A 121 34.17 -23.39 -4.68
N ASN A 122 33.75 -23.75 -5.90
CA ASN A 122 32.42 -24.26 -6.21
C ASN A 122 32.11 -25.54 -5.40
N LEU A 123 31.41 -25.43 -4.26
CA LEU A 123 31.12 -26.57 -3.37
C LEU A 123 29.93 -27.42 -3.84
N PHE A 124 29.19 -26.94 -4.85
CA PHE A 124 28.13 -27.69 -5.51
C PHE A 124 28.31 -27.49 -7.02
N GLY A 125 28.65 -28.58 -7.73
CA GLY A 125 28.78 -28.56 -9.18
C GLY A 125 27.45 -28.18 -9.82
N THR A 126 27.47 -27.08 -10.58
CA THR A 126 26.45 -26.64 -11.56
C THR A 126 25.04 -26.32 -11.03
N VAL A 127 24.46 -25.27 -11.62
CA VAL A 127 23.01 -24.99 -11.58
C VAL A 127 22.27 -26.28 -11.87
N ARG A 128 21.31 -26.63 -11.01
CA ARG A 128 20.46 -27.80 -11.21
C ARG A 128 19.69 -27.60 -12.51
N ASP A 129 20.00 -28.38 -13.54
CA ASP A 129 19.22 -28.40 -14.79
C ASP A 129 17.80 -28.87 -14.46
N VAL A 130 16.83 -28.01 -14.75
CA VAL A 130 15.40 -28.25 -14.53
C VAL A 130 14.66 -28.57 -15.83
N THR A 131 15.38 -28.92 -16.90
CA THR A 131 14.76 -29.37 -18.15
C THR A 131 13.97 -30.67 -17.91
N PRO A 132 12.62 -30.65 -18.03
CA PRO A 132 11.82 -31.83 -17.77
C PRO A 132 11.98 -32.84 -18.91
N THR A 133 12.87 -33.82 -18.75
CA THR A 133 12.90 -35.00 -19.63
C THR A 133 11.81 -35.97 -19.17
N ARG A 134 10.55 -35.67 -19.47
CA ARG A 134 9.44 -36.61 -19.29
C ARG A 134 8.84 -36.96 -20.64
N THR A 135 9.42 -37.94 -21.33
CA THR A 135 8.69 -38.71 -22.34
C THR A 135 7.79 -39.69 -21.59
N VAL A 136 6.51 -39.33 -21.47
CA VAL A 136 5.46 -40.32 -21.14
C VAL A 136 5.42 -41.29 -22.31
N ARG A 137 5.76 -42.56 -22.07
CA ARG A 137 5.44 -43.63 -23.02
C ARG A 137 3.95 -43.92 -22.87
N ASP A 138 3.21 -43.64 -23.92
CA ASP A 138 1.85 -44.14 -24.12
C ASP A 138 1.94 -45.67 -24.31
N VAL A 139 1.07 -46.42 -23.64
CA VAL A 139 0.99 -47.90 -23.71
C VAL A 139 -0.39 -48.28 -24.22
#